data_AF-A0A2N3R8Q3-F1
#
_entry.id   AF-A0A2N3R8Q3-F1
#
_cell.length_a   1.000
_cell.length_b   1.000
_cell.length_c   1.000
_cell.angle_alpha   90.00
_cell.angle_beta   90.00
_cell.angle_gamma   90.00
#
_symmetry.space_group_name_H-M   'P 1'
#
loop_
_entity.id
_entity.type
_entity.pdbx_description
1 polymer ?
#
loop_
_entity_poly.entity_id
_entity_poly.type
_entity_poly.pdbx_seq_one_letter_code
_entity_poly.pdbx_strand_id
1 'polypeptide(L)'
;MIGEAVYMRATHPGSPFFVDSRSLMAHAEESWDPEPDCPIGWASNKSVVWTYMQPTACIMRTHGWKIHVTASLDNAQSVLEKVSKICISEHVMFKYLRDKQQYRSSNTKYAGRSSSGKFITIYPFSDEHLERLTLKLEEAIGGEPGPYILSDLRYNNGPIFFRYGAFVSIEMSDAEGEKISLIPDADGVLKEDICTSYSDTSNVLCW
;
A
#
# COMPACT_ATOMS: atom_id res chain seq x y z
N MET A 1 8.31 -15.16 5.69
CA MET A 1 9.32 -14.08 5.74
C MET A 1 10.34 -14.34 4.65
N ILE A 2 10.60 -13.38 3.77
CA ILE A 2 11.69 -13.49 2.78
C ILE A 2 12.92 -12.73 3.27
N GLY A 3 14.10 -13.35 3.21
CA GLY A 3 15.36 -12.72 3.61
C GLY A 3 15.85 -11.67 2.60
N GLU A 4 16.78 -10.82 3.04
CA GLU A 4 17.39 -9.71 2.28
C GLU A 4 17.85 -10.11 0.86
N ALA A 5 18.44 -11.31 0.71
CA ALA A 5 18.91 -11.82 -0.58
C ALA A 5 17.77 -12.18 -1.58
N VAL A 6 16.60 -12.58 -1.08
CA VAL A 6 15.41 -12.88 -1.91
C VAL A 6 14.66 -11.60 -2.26
N TYR A 7 14.67 -10.62 -1.35
CA TYR A 7 14.10 -9.29 -1.56
C TYR A 7 14.87 -8.45 -2.60
N MET A 8 16.20 -8.47 -2.56
CA MET A 8 17.04 -7.83 -3.59
C MET A 8 16.94 -8.52 -4.96
N ARG A 9 16.60 -9.82 -4.99
CA ARG A 9 16.20 -10.51 -6.23
C ARG A 9 14.82 -10.12 -6.73
N ALA A 10 13.89 -9.77 -5.83
CA ALA A 10 12.57 -9.27 -6.19
C ALA A 10 12.62 -7.84 -6.80
N THR A 11 13.70 -7.08 -6.59
CA THR A 11 13.76 -5.66 -6.94
C THR A 11 14.97 -5.28 -7.82
N HIS A 12 15.45 -6.22 -8.64
CA HIS A 12 16.53 -6.00 -9.63
C HIS A 12 16.02 -6.03 -11.09
N PRO A 13 16.77 -5.52 -12.09
CA PRO A 13 16.32 -5.40 -13.48
C PRO A 13 15.63 -6.59 -14.16
N GLY A 14 15.97 -7.82 -13.78
CA GLY A 14 15.34 -9.04 -14.28
C GLY A 14 14.21 -9.61 -13.39
N SER A 15 13.63 -8.82 -12.48
CA SER A 15 12.63 -9.29 -11.52
C SER A 15 11.21 -8.89 -11.90
N PRO A 16 10.18 -9.73 -11.66
CA PRO A 16 8.79 -9.35 -11.93
C PRO A 16 8.28 -8.18 -11.07
N PHE A 17 8.98 -7.80 -9.98
CA PHE A 17 8.66 -6.59 -9.19
C PHE A 17 9.60 -5.40 -9.46
N PHE A 18 10.54 -5.56 -10.40
CA PHE A 18 11.31 -4.44 -10.89
C PHE A 18 10.57 -3.73 -12.02
N VAL A 19 10.37 -2.43 -11.85
CA VAL A 19 9.84 -1.56 -12.90
C VAL A 19 10.97 -0.64 -13.35
N ASP A 20 11.44 -0.81 -14.58
CA ASP A 20 12.39 0.12 -15.20
C ASP A 20 11.67 1.43 -15.56
N SER A 21 11.64 2.38 -14.64
CA SER A 21 10.97 3.67 -14.84
C SER A 21 11.88 4.77 -15.39
N ARG A 22 13.13 4.45 -15.79
CA ARG A 22 14.10 5.47 -16.25
C ARG A 22 13.73 6.11 -17.59
N SER A 23 12.84 5.50 -18.36
CA SER A 23 12.46 5.93 -19.71
C SER A 23 11.12 6.66 -19.82
N LEU A 24 10.37 6.85 -18.72
CA LEU A 24 9.01 7.45 -18.74
C LEU A 24 8.88 8.75 -17.92
N MET A 25 10.00 9.39 -17.56
CA MET A 25 9.99 10.52 -16.63
C MET A 25 9.63 11.84 -17.32
N ALA A 26 8.36 12.25 -17.25
CA ALA A 26 8.01 13.67 -17.31
C ALA A 26 8.25 14.29 -15.93
N HIS A 27 8.81 15.50 -15.88
CA HIS A 27 8.95 16.27 -14.64
C HIS A 27 7.57 16.50 -14.02
N ALA A 28 7.39 16.09 -12.75
CA ALA A 28 6.13 16.30 -12.03
C ALA A 28 6.05 17.75 -11.55
N GLU A 29 5.36 18.61 -12.30
CA GLU A 29 5.12 20.03 -11.96
C GLU A 29 4.34 20.19 -10.64
N GLU A 30 3.66 19.15 -10.14
CA GLU A 30 2.87 19.17 -8.90
C GLU A 30 3.33 18.13 -7.85
N SER A 31 4.63 18.07 -7.61
CA SER A 31 5.19 17.22 -6.54
C SER A 31 4.65 17.61 -5.16
N TRP A 32 4.75 16.69 -4.19
CA TRP A 32 4.48 17.00 -2.78
C TRP A 32 5.55 17.96 -2.26
N ASP A 33 5.15 18.90 -1.41
CA ASP A 33 6.06 19.91 -0.88
C ASP A 33 5.74 20.22 0.59
N PRO A 34 6.58 19.75 1.54
CA PRO A 34 7.75 18.91 1.32
C PRO A 34 7.39 17.46 0.88
N GLU A 35 8.30 16.80 0.18
CA GLU A 35 8.26 15.34 0.06
C GLU A 35 8.72 14.67 1.38
N PRO A 36 8.26 13.44 1.68
CA PRO A 36 8.79 12.65 2.78
C PRO A 36 10.32 12.52 2.77
N ASP A 37 10.95 12.73 3.92
CA ASP A 37 12.39 12.55 4.10
C ASP A 37 12.80 11.08 3.86
N CYS A 38 13.95 10.88 3.22
CA CYS A 38 14.60 9.58 3.09
C CYS A 38 15.88 9.54 3.94
N PRO A 39 15.79 9.19 5.24
CA PRO A 39 16.95 9.22 6.12
C PRO A 39 17.97 8.12 5.78
N ILE A 40 19.15 8.21 6.39
CA ILE A 40 20.19 7.17 6.26
C ILE A 40 19.61 5.82 6.68
N GLY A 41 19.91 4.77 5.92
CA GLY A 41 19.35 3.44 6.15
C GLY A 41 17.95 3.26 5.56
N TRP A 42 17.47 4.20 4.73
CA TRP A 42 16.27 4.07 3.93
C TRP A 42 16.57 4.14 2.44
N ALA A 43 15.69 3.53 1.66
CA ALA A 43 15.65 3.64 0.21
C ALA A 43 14.31 4.21 -0.23
N SER A 44 14.37 5.11 -1.22
CA SER A 44 13.21 5.64 -1.94
C SER A 44 13.27 5.19 -3.40
N ASN A 45 12.16 4.66 -3.93
CA ASN A 45 12.04 4.31 -5.34
C ASN A 45 10.73 4.86 -5.91
N LYS A 46 10.79 5.54 -7.06
CA LYS A 46 9.62 6.14 -7.70
C LYS A 46 9.25 5.35 -8.96
N SER A 47 8.05 4.75 -8.98
CA SER A 47 7.36 4.31 -10.20
C SER A 47 6.45 5.42 -10.73
N VAL A 48 5.91 5.28 -11.95
CA VAL A 48 5.02 6.28 -12.58
C VAL A 48 3.90 6.77 -11.66
N VAL A 49 3.36 5.89 -10.80
CA VAL A 49 2.20 6.19 -9.95
C VAL A 49 2.57 6.33 -8.48
N TRP A 50 3.60 5.61 -8.02
CA TRP A 50 3.89 5.43 -6.60
C TRP A 50 5.32 5.85 -6.25
N THR A 51 5.48 6.40 -5.06
CA THR A 51 6.77 6.43 -4.38
C THR A 51 6.77 5.38 -3.27
N TYR A 52 7.79 4.53 -3.26
CA TYR A 52 8.03 3.47 -2.29
C TYR A 52 9.12 3.92 -1.32
N MET A 53 8.87 3.72 -0.03
CA MET A 53 9.78 4.08 1.07
C MET A 53 9.99 2.86 1.97
N GLN A 54 11.26 2.51 2.21
CA GLN A 54 11.58 1.34 3.02
C GLN A 54 12.93 1.44 3.73
N PRO A 55 13.08 0.81 4.91
CA PRO A 55 14.39 0.56 5.49
C PRO A 55 15.23 -0.35 4.59
N THR A 56 16.54 -0.11 4.50
CA THR A 56 17.47 -0.94 3.72
C THR A 56 17.58 -2.36 4.28
N ALA A 57 17.42 -2.51 5.60
CA ALA A 57 17.37 -3.80 6.29
C ALA A 57 15.92 -4.08 6.72
N CYS A 58 15.07 -4.55 5.80
CA CYS A 58 13.67 -4.88 6.09
C CYS A 58 13.38 -6.35 5.79
N ILE A 59 12.68 -7.02 6.72
CA ILE A 59 12.12 -8.35 6.49
C ILE A 59 10.62 -8.19 6.31
N MET A 60 10.12 -8.57 5.14
CA MET A 60 8.71 -8.41 4.80
C MET A 60 7.96 -9.74 4.89
N ARG A 61 6.70 -9.64 5.33
CA ARG A 61 5.72 -10.72 5.12
C ARG A 61 5.40 -10.83 3.63
N THR A 62 5.08 -12.03 3.16
CA THR A 62 4.63 -12.23 1.76
C THR A 62 3.16 -11.87 1.58
N HIS A 63 2.40 -11.86 2.67
CA HIS A 63 0.97 -11.55 2.76
C HIS A 63 0.63 -11.14 4.20
N GLY A 64 -0.53 -10.51 4.39
CA GLY A 64 -1.02 -10.13 5.71
C GLY A 64 -1.92 -8.90 5.67
N TRP A 65 -2.17 -8.31 6.83
CA TRP A 65 -2.87 -7.03 6.95
C TRP A 65 -2.00 -5.86 6.46
N LYS A 66 -2.60 -5.03 5.61
CA LYS A 66 -2.08 -3.72 5.18
C LYS A 66 -2.99 -2.62 5.70
N ILE A 67 -2.41 -1.47 5.98
CA ILE A 67 -3.16 -0.26 6.30
C ILE A 67 -3.21 0.61 5.05
N HIS A 68 -4.42 0.99 4.62
CA HIS A 68 -4.63 2.01 3.62
C HIS A 68 -5.08 3.30 4.31
N VAL A 69 -4.49 4.41 3.91
CA VAL A 69 -4.89 5.73 4.37
C VAL A 69 -5.47 6.50 3.19
N THR A 70 -6.58 7.19 3.42
CA THR A 70 -7.20 8.12 2.48
C THR A 70 -7.00 9.57 2.93
N ALA A 71 -7.34 10.52 2.07
CA ALA A 71 -7.26 11.95 2.37
C ALA A 71 -8.30 12.70 1.53
N SER A 72 -8.62 13.94 1.86
CA SER A 72 -9.21 14.89 0.93
C SER A 72 -8.12 15.59 0.12
N LEU A 73 -8.47 16.29 -0.95
CA LEU A 73 -7.48 17.10 -1.69
C LEU A 73 -6.84 18.18 -0.80
N ASP A 74 -7.60 18.71 0.16
CA ASP A 74 -7.18 19.82 1.01
C ASP A 74 -6.23 19.39 2.11
N ASN A 75 -6.35 18.15 2.62
CA ASN A 75 -5.51 17.65 3.72
C ASN A 75 -4.42 16.65 3.27
N ALA A 76 -4.38 16.23 2.00
CA ALA A 76 -3.44 15.21 1.51
C ALA A 76 -1.97 15.49 1.86
N GLN A 77 -1.51 16.73 1.74
CA GLN A 77 -0.15 17.11 2.11
C GLN A 77 0.13 16.89 3.61
N SER A 78 -0.77 17.40 4.47
CA SER A 78 -0.67 17.24 5.94
C SER A 78 -0.74 15.77 6.37
N VAL A 79 -1.64 14.99 5.78
CA VAL A 79 -1.76 13.54 6.03
C VAL A 79 -0.47 12.82 5.62
N LEU A 80 0.09 13.12 4.44
CA LEU A 80 1.34 12.51 3.98
C LEU A 80 2.50 12.79 4.93
N GLU A 81 2.65 14.04 5.39
CA GLU A 81 3.70 14.41 6.34
C GLU A 81 3.57 13.68 7.68
N LYS A 82 2.37 13.63 8.26
CA LYS A 82 2.13 12.93 9.54
C LYS A 82 2.38 11.43 9.41
N VAL A 83 1.81 10.80 8.38
CA VAL A 83 1.90 9.35 8.17
C VAL A 83 3.32 8.92 7.84
N SER A 84 4.02 9.64 6.97
CA SER A 84 5.41 9.31 6.61
C SER A 84 6.34 9.41 7.80
N LYS A 85 6.22 10.45 8.64
CA LYS A 85 7.00 10.58 9.89
C LYS A 85 6.78 9.40 10.83
N ILE A 86 5.53 8.98 11.02
CA ILE A 86 5.20 7.78 11.82
C ILE A 86 5.87 6.56 11.21
N CYS A 87 5.68 6.33 9.90
CA CYS A 87 6.21 5.15 9.23
C CYS A 87 7.75 5.07 9.32
N ILE A 88 8.42 6.21 9.16
CA ILE A 88 9.87 6.33 9.27
C ILE A 88 10.33 6.03 10.69
N SER A 89 9.67 6.63 11.70
CA SER A 89 10.01 6.37 13.11
C SER A 89 9.82 4.90 13.48
N GLU A 90 8.83 4.24 12.86
CA GLU A 90 8.46 2.87 13.14
C GLU A 90 9.16 1.82 12.27
N HIS A 91 10.08 2.26 11.40
CA HIS A 91 10.83 1.36 10.52
C HIS A 91 9.90 0.45 9.70
N VAL A 92 8.76 0.98 9.27
CA VAL A 92 7.76 0.25 8.49
C VAL A 92 7.77 0.72 7.04
N MET A 93 7.71 -0.25 6.12
CA MET A 93 7.61 0.05 4.70
C MET A 93 6.25 0.66 4.38
N PHE A 94 6.26 1.67 3.51
CA PHE A 94 5.05 2.27 2.97
C PHE A 94 5.24 2.74 1.53
N LYS A 95 4.13 2.95 0.84
CA LYS A 95 4.11 3.63 -0.46
C LYS A 95 3.01 4.68 -0.48
N TYR A 96 3.18 5.71 -1.27
CA TYR A 96 2.21 6.79 -1.44
C TYR A 96 2.13 7.22 -2.90
N LEU A 97 1.02 7.84 -3.30
CA LEU A 97 0.88 8.36 -4.66
C LEU A 97 1.93 9.42 -4.92
N ARG A 98 2.63 9.31 -6.05
CA ARG A 98 3.87 10.04 -6.33
C ARG A 98 3.73 11.55 -6.23
N ASP A 99 2.61 12.09 -6.71
CA ASP A 99 2.36 13.52 -6.85
C ASP A 99 0.85 13.84 -6.81
N LYS A 100 0.51 15.13 -6.77
CA LYS A 100 -0.89 15.60 -6.68
C LYS A 100 -1.71 15.24 -7.93
N GLN A 101 -1.07 15.13 -9.09
CA GLN A 101 -1.74 14.71 -10.33
C GLN A 101 -2.20 13.26 -10.24
N GLN A 102 -1.34 12.36 -9.79
CA GLN A 102 -1.68 10.94 -9.59
C GLN A 102 -2.73 10.77 -8.50
N TYR A 103 -2.65 11.59 -7.45
CA TYR A 103 -3.68 11.67 -6.42
C TYR A 103 -5.06 12.08 -6.95
N ARG A 104 -5.13 13.10 -7.81
CA ARG A 104 -6.41 13.47 -8.45
C ARG A 104 -6.91 12.37 -9.35
N SER A 105 -6.02 11.77 -10.15
CA SER A 105 -6.35 10.67 -11.08
C SER A 105 -6.96 9.48 -10.35
N SER A 106 -6.41 9.09 -9.19
CA SER A 106 -6.92 7.99 -8.36
C SER A 106 -8.25 8.28 -7.67
N ASN A 107 -8.71 9.54 -7.68
CA ASN A 107 -9.97 9.97 -7.06
C ASN A 107 -11.04 10.36 -8.10
N THR A 108 -10.78 10.13 -9.40
CA THR A 108 -11.77 10.36 -10.45
C THR A 108 -12.79 9.23 -10.50
N LYS A 109 -14.00 9.51 -11.02
CA LYS A 109 -15.05 8.50 -11.26
C LYS A 109 -14.64 7.38 -12.25
N TYR A 110 -13.54 7.58 -12.97
CA TYR A 110 -12.98 6.63 -13.93
C TYR A 110 -11.82 5.81 -13.35
N ALA A 111 -11.38 6.11 -12.12
CA ALA A 111 -10.35 5.33 -11.46
C ALA A 111 -10.85 3.90 -11.22
N GLY A 112 -9.95 2.93 -11.40
CA GLY A 112 -10.23 1.52 -11.10
C GLY A 112 -10.76 1.38 -9.67
N ARG A 113 -11.90 0.69 -9.51
CA ARG A 113 -12.59 0.57 -8.21
C ARG A 113 -11.71 -0.03 -7.11
N SER A 114 -10.72 -0.85 -7.48
CA SER A 114 -9.79 -1.51 -6.57
C SER A 114 -8.72 -0.57 -5.99
N SER A 115 -8.38 0.52 -6.69
CA SER A 115 -7.34 1.49 -6.29
C SER A 115 -7.90 2.86 -5.89
N SER A 116 -9.18 3.13 -6.18
CA SER A 116 -9.83 4.41 -5.90
C SER A 116 -9.81 4.76 -4.41
N GLY A 117 -9.41 5.98 -4.09
CA GLY A 117 -9.30 6.52 -2.72
C GLY A 117 -8.05 6.11 -1.93
N LYS A 118 -7.28 5.10 -2.37
CA LYS A 118 -6.06 4.65 -1.68
C LYS A 118 -4.92 5.63 -1.92
N PHE A 119 -4.59 6.42 -0.89
CA PHE A 119 -3.51 7.39 -0.99
C PHE A 119 -2.17 6.83 -0.52
N ILE A 120 -2.15 6.25 0.69
CA ILE A 120 -0.94 5.65 1.29
C ILE A 120 -1.24 4.20 1.62
N THR A 121 -0.27 3.31 1.42
CA THR A 121 -0.32 1.92 1.87
C THR A 121 0.85 1.63 2.79
N ILE A 122 0.59 1.09 3.97
CA ILE A 122 1.57 0.75 5.00
C ILE A 122 1.56 -0.78 5.16
N TYR A 123 2.75 -1.36 5.34
CA TYR A 123 2.96 -2.81 5.39
C TYR A 123 3.54 -3.26 6.74
N PRO A 124 2.71 -3.41 7.79
CA PRO A 124 3.14 -3.93 9.07
C PRO A 124 3.77 -5.32 8.95
N PHE A 125 4.80 -5.59 9.77
CA PHE A 125 5.51 -6.87 9.78
C PHE A 125 4.91 -7.93 10.73
N SER A 126 4.03 -7.53 11.65
CA SER A 126 3.25 -8.43 12.53
C SER A 126 1.90 -7.78 12.87
N ASP A 127 1.04 -8.51 13.57
CA ASP A 127 -0.29 -8.02 13.96
C ASP A 127 -0.20 -7.09 15.18
N GLU A 128 0.75 -7.32 16.08
CA GLU A 128 1.08 -6.37 17.16
C GLU A 128 1.61 -5.06 16.58
N HIS A 129 2.38 -5.15 15.48
CA HIS A 129 2.83 -3.95 14.79
C HIS A 129 1.67 -3.21 14.10
N LEU A 130 0.73 -3.94 13.49
CA LEU A 130 -0.48 -3.36 12.91
C LEU A 130 -1.27 -2.58 13.96
N GLU A 131 -1.52 -3.17 15.12
CA GLU A 131 -2.26 -2.54 16.22
C GLU A 131 -1.57 -1.25 16.67
N ARG A 132 -0.27 -1.33 16.95
CA ARG A 132 0.54 -0.19 17.39
C ARG A 132 0.57 0.95 16.38
N LEU A 133 0.73 0.63 15.09
CA LEU A 133 0.68 1.62 14.01
C LEU A 133 -0.69 2.27 13.92
N THR A 134 -1.75 1.48 14.02
CA THR A 134 -3.14 1.95 13.94
C THR A 134 -3.43 2.98 15.02
N LEU A 135 -3.04 2.70 16.27
CA LEU A 135 -3.25 3.65 17.38
C LEU A 135 -2.51 4.98 17.16
N LYS A 136 -1.25 4.93 16.69
CA LYS A 136 -0.47 6.12 16.37
C LYS A 136 -1.05 6.92 15.21
N LEU A 137 -1.57 6.23 14.20
CA LEU A 137 -2.23 6.87 13.07
C LEU A 137 -3.55 7.52 13.50
N GLU A 138 -4.37 6.83 14.30
CA GLU A 138 -5.62 7.38 14.81
C GLU A 138 -5.39 8.64 15.65
N GLU A 139 -4.35 8.67 16.49
CA GLU A 139 -3.98 9.87 17.24
C GLU A 139 -3.59 11.04 16.32
N ALA A 140 -2.87 10.77 15.22
CA ALA A 140 -2.32 11.81 14.35
C ALA A 140 -3.31 12.33 13.29
N ILE A 141 -4.15 11.44 12.75
CA ILE A 141 -5.03 11.70 11.59
C ILE A 141 -6.47 11.21 11.80
N GLY A 142 -6.83 10.75 13.00
CA GLY A 142 -8.22 10.38 13.31
C GLY A 142 -9.19 11.53 13.02
N GLY A 143 -10.34 11.22 12.44
CA GLY A 143 -11.36 12.21 12.07
C GLY A 143 -11.05 13.08 10.84
N GLU A 144 -9.84 13.01 10.27
CA GLU A 144 -9.50 13.71 9.03
C GLU A 144 -10.41 13.24 7.87
N PRO A 145 -10.88 14.15 6.99
CA PRO A 145 -11.74 13.79 5.87
C PRO A 145 -10.97 13.01 4.79
N GLY A 146 -11.67 12.11 4.11
CA GLY A 146 -11.19 11.38 2.95
C GLY A 146 -12.29 10.52 2.32
N PRO A 147 -12.12 10.07 1.07
CA PRO A 147 -13.07 9.18 0.41
C PRO A 147 -13.12 7.83 1.13
N TYR A 148 -14.26 7.16 1.01
CA TYR A 148 -14.44 5.81 1.52
C TYR A 148 -13.85 4.78 0.54
N ILE A 149 -13.03 3.84 1.03
CA ILE A 149 -12.56 2.72 0.23
C ILE A 149 -13.55 1.56 0.35
N LEU A 150 -14.27 1.28 -0.74
CA LEU A 150 -15.32 0.24 -0.78
C LEU A 150 -14.79 -1.18 -0.53
N SER A 151 -13.53 -1.44 -0.88
CA SER A 151 -12.91 -2.78 -0.83
C SER A 151 -12.25 -3.12 0.50
N ASP A 152 -12.25 -2.20 1.46
CA ASP A 152 -11.45 -2.32 2.69
C ASP A 152 -12.30 -2.08 3.95
N LEU A 153 -11.85 -2.62 5.08
CA LEU A 153 -12.50 -2.45 6.39
C LEU A 153 -12.11 -1.11 7.00
N ARG A 154 -13.07 -0.26 7.35
CA ARG A 154 -12.79 1.04 7.96
C ARG A 154 -12.48 0.92 9.46
N TYR A 155 -11.43 1.58 9.91
CA TYR A 155 -11.16 1.76 11.34
C TYR A 155 -11.81 3.07 11.84
N ASN A 156 -12.69 2.95 12.83
CA ASN A 156 -13.42 4.07 13.44
C ASN A 156 -14.05 5.03 12.40
N ASN A 157 -14.12 6.31 12.76
CA ASN A 157 -14.53 7.41 11.90
C ASN A 157 -13.27 8.16 11.48
N GLY A 158 -12.62 7.72 10.40
CA GLY A 158 -11.41 8.36 9.94
C GLY A 158 -10.95 7.89 8.57
N PRO A 159 -9.74 8.30 8.17
CA PRO A 159 -9.14 7.95 6.89
C PRO A 159 -8.44 6.58 6.88
N ILE A 160 -8.54 5.78 7.95
CA ILE A 160 -7.78 4.54 8.13
C ILE A 160 -8.62 3.33 7.74
N PHE A 161 -8.06 2.48 6.89
CA PHE A 161 -8.70 1.27 6.38
C PHE A 161 -7.73 0.08 6.42
N PHE A 162 -8.27 -1.13 6.53
CA PHE A 162 -7.51 -2.38 6.53
C PHE A 162 -7.89 -3.26 5.36
N ARG A 163 -6.89 -3.93 4.82
CA ARG A 163 -7.07 -5.01 3.85
C ARG A 163 -6.07 -6.12 4.12
N TYR A 164 -6.57 -7.35 4.23
CA TYR A 164 -5.72 -8.54 4.15
C TYR A 164 -5.44 -8.88 2.68
N GLY A 165 -4.21 -9.23 2.35
CA GLY A 165 -3.88 -9.67 0.99
C GLY A 165 -2.39 -9.85 0.74
N ALA A 166 -2.05 -10.18 -0.50
CA ALA A 166 -0.67 -10.45 -0.90
C ALA A 166 0.17 -9.17 -0.84
N PHE A 167 1.29 -9.15 -0.10
CA PHE A 167 2.22 -8.01 -0.10
C PHE A 167 3.01 -7.96 -1.41
N VAL A 168 3.28 -9.15 -1.93
CA VAL A 168 3.97 -9.41 -3.18
C VAL A 168 2.98 -10.14 -4.08
N SER A 169 2.62 -9.54 -5.21
CA SER A 169 1.70 -10.20 -6.16
C SER A 169 2.36 -11.44 -6.74
N ILE A 170 1.97 -12.62 -6.28
CA ILE A 170 2.29 -13.86 -6.97
C ILE A 170 1.25 -13.98 -8.09
N GLU A 171 1.63 -13.56 -9.29
CA GLU A 171 0.77 -13.65 -10.47
C GLU A 171 0.92 -15.05 -11.09
N MET A 172 -0.19 -15.78 -11.21
CA MET A 172 -0.29 -16.93 -12.11
C MET A 172 -1.30 -16.61 -13.21
N SER A 173 -1.09 -17.16 -14.41
CA SER A 173 -2.12 -17.15 -15.43
C SER A 173 -3.14 -18.25 -15.09
N ASP A 174 -4.43 -17.92 -15.10
CA ASP A 174 -5.50 -18.90 -15.04
C ASP A 174 -5.60 -19.69 -16.36
N ALA A 175 -6.60 -20.57 -16.48
CA ALA A 175 -6.77 -21.42 -17.67
C ALA A 175 -7.14 -20.60 -18.92
N GLU A 176 -7.63 -19.38 -18.73
CA GLU A 176 -8.04 -18.41 -19.75
C GLU A 176 -6.90 -17.43 -20.09
N GLY A 177 -5.79 -17.47 -19.36
CA GLY A 177 -4.61 -16.63 -19.57
C GLY A 177 -4.62 -15.31 -18.79
N GLU A 178 -5.64 -15.07 -17.96
CA GLU A 178 -5.75 -13.87 -17.13
C GLU A 178 -4.83 -13.97 -15.90
N LYS A 179 -4.24 -12.84 -15.52
CA LYS A 179 -3.32 -12.79 -14.38
C LYS A 179 -4.09 -12.69 -13.08
N ILE A 180 -4.03 -13.75 -12.27
CA ILE A 180 -4.62 -13.79 -10.93
C ILE A 180 -3.54 -13.66 -9.85
N SER A 181 -3.83 -12.86 -8.81
CA SER A 181 -2.94 -12.70 -7.65
C SER A 181 -3.25 -13.76 -6.60
N LEU A 182 -2.24 -14.35 -5.97
CA LEU A 182 -2.43 -15.44 -5.00
C LEU A 182 -1.92 -15.10 -3.60
N ILE A 183 -2.62 -15.62 -2.59
CA ILE A 183 -2.21 -15.68 -1.19
C ILE A 183 -2.26 -17.13 -0.67
N PRO A 184 -1.29 -17.58 0.14
CA PRO A 184 -1.42 -18.86 0.83
C PRO A 184 -2.50 -18.78 1.92
N ASP A 185 -3.31 -19.82 2.05
CA ASP A 185 -4.21 -19.99 3.18
C ASP A 185 -3.48 -20.56 4.41
N ALA A 186 -4.24 -20.85 5.48
CA ALA A 186 -3.69 -21.37 6.74
C ALA A 186 -2.93 -22.70 6.58
N ASP A 187 -3.26 -23.50 5.56
CA ASP A 187 -2.61 -24.77 5.24
C ASP A 187 -1.47 -24.60 4.22
N GLY A 188 -1.21 -23.37 3.77
CA GLY A 188 -0.18 -23.03 2.79
C GLY A 188 -0.61 -23.22 1.33
N VAL A 189 -1.88 -23.49 1.06
CA VAL A 189 -2.42 -23.65 -0.29
C VAL A 189 -2.67 -22.27 -0.90
N LEU A 190 -2.15 -22.02 -2.10
CA LEU A 190 -2.35 -20.76 -2.81
C LEU A 190 -3.80 -20.63 -3.26
N LYS A 191 -4.46 -19.57 -2.82
CA LYS A 191 -5.80 -19.14 -3.22
C LYS A 191 -5.76 -17.77 -3.86
N GLU A 192 -6.72 -17.50 -4.73
CA GLU A 192 -6.84 -16.19 -5.37
C GLU A 192 -7.16 -15.09 -4.34
N ASP A 193 -6.50 -13.93 -4.46
CA ASP A 193 -6.76 -12.71 -3.68
C ASP A 193 -8.03 -12.03 -4.24
N ILE A 194 -9.19 -12.66 -3.99
CA ILE A 194 -10.51 -12.17 -4.43
C ILE A 194 -11.09 -11.24 -3.36
N CYS A 195 -11.64 -10.11 -3.80
CA CYS A 195 -12.43 -9.21 -2.97
C CYS A 195 -13.92 -9.38 -3.29
N THR A 196 -14.65 -10.23 -2.57
CA THR A 196 -16.11 -10.29 -2.73
C THR A 196 -16.77 -9.12 -2.02
N SER A 197 -17.64 -8.40 -2.73
CA SER A 197 -18.48 -7.34 -2.14
C SER A 197 -19.48 -7.92 -1.13
N TYR A 198 -19.86 -7.09 -0.16
CA TYR A 198 -20.66 -7.36 1.06
C TYR A 198 -22.10 -7.91 0.86
N SER A 199 -22.39 -8.67 -0.20
CA SER A 199 -23.74 -9.17 -0.50
C SER A 199 -23.96 -10.67 -0.24
N ASP A 200 -22.95 -11.40 0.23
CA ASP A 200 -23.11 -12.84 0.50
C ASP A 200 -22.70 -13.19 1.93
N THR A 201 -23.67 -13.14 2.84
CA THR A 201 -23.51 -13.37 4.29
C THR A 201 -23.29 -14.85 4.66
N SER A 202 -22.92 -15.70 3.71
CA SER A 202 -22.71 -17.12 3.95
C SER A 202 -21.24 -17.58 3.86
N ASN A 203 -20.31 -16.70 3.45
CA ASN A 203 -18.87 -17.01 3.47
C ASN A 203 -18.04 -15.74 3.70
N VAL A 204 -18.13 -15.16 4.89
CA VAL A 204 -17.09 -14.24 5.38
C VAL A 204 -15.95 -15.09 5.92
N LEU A 205 -15.18 -15.68 5.03
CA LEU A 205 -13.82 -16.14 5.31
C LEU A 205 -12.85 -15.25 4.53
N CYS A 206 -12.98 -13.94 4.76
CA CYS A 206 -11.84 -13.03 4.66
C CYS A 206 -11.06 -13.22 5.97
N TRP A 207 -9.99 -14.01 5.91
CA TRP A 207 -9.00 -14.11 6.98
C TRP A 207 -8.15 -12.84 7.01
#